data_AF-A0A0M0J924-F1
#
_entry.id   AF-A0A0M0J924-F1
#
_cell.length_a   1.000
_cell.length_b   1.000
_cell.length_c   1.000
_cell.angle_alpha   90.00
_cell.angle_beta   90.00
_cell.angle_gamma   90.00
#
_symmetry.space_group_name_H-M   'P 1'
#
loop_
_entity.id
_entity.type
_entity.pdbx_description
1 polymer ?
#
loop_
_entity_poly.entity_id
_entity_poly.type
_entity_poly.pdbx_seq_one_letter_code
_entity_poly.pdbx_strand_id
1 'polypeptide(L)'
;MPPTPRASSSNEAALLLKLEQLTGGIDPEKSDETWVESLVVTAPEPLQLDDPDDDLKRELAFYNQALSAVRVAQERLDRLGIPHVRPDDYFAEMVKTDKHMNKVKMRMLREQTDIAAAEERRKQSANKKFGKQVQHEVLQARQQEKRRNMVEVKELRKKRKGAGDDGFDIEVDDTPAPRLKTSP
;
A
#
# COMPACT_ATOMS: atom_id res chain seq x y z
N MET A 1 -55.94 37.94 -11.84
CA MET A 1 -54.65 38.42 -12.37
C MET A 1 -53.63 37.33 -12.16
N PRO A 2 -52.87 36.92 -13.19
CA PRO A 2 -51.78 35.97 -12.98
C PRO A 2 -50.67 36.62 -12.12
N PRO A 3 -50.00 35.87 -11.23
CA PRO A 3 -48.89 36.41 -10.45
C PRO A 3 -47.76 36.82 -11.40
N THR A 4 -47.27 38.05 -11.26
CA THR A 4 -46.11 38.54 -12.00
C THR A 4 -44.89 37.68 -11.67
N PRO A 5 -44.08 37.24 -12.66
CA PRO A 5 -42.85 36.52 -12.38
C PRO A 5 -41.92 37.44 -11.59
N ARG A 6 -41.44 36.99 -10.43
CA ARG A 6 -40.42 37.71 -9.66
C ARG A 6 -39.17 37.79 -10.54
N ALA A 7 -38.71 39.01 -10.83
CA ALA A 7 -37.43 39.24 -11.50
C ALA A 7 -36.36 38.43 -10.76
N SER A 8 -35.55 37.67 -11.51
CA SER A 8 -34.43 36.92 -10.95
C SER A 8 -33.57 37.87 -10.13
N SER A 9 -33.43 37.62 -8.84
CA SER A 9 -32.77 38.49 -7.86
C SER A 9 -31.25 38.60 -8.04
N SER A 10 -30.70 38.15 -9.16
CA SER A 10 -29.27 38.15 -9.46
C SER A 10 -28.93 39.25 -10.45
N ASN A 11 -28.22 40.27 -10.00
CA ASN A 11 -27.70 41.34 -10.86
C ASN A 11 -26.28 40.99 -11.30
N GLU A 12 -26.18 40.25 -12.40
CA GLU A 12 -24.91 39.79 -12.97
C GLU A 12 -23.96 40.94 -13.33
N ALA A 13 -24.48 42.04 -13.89
CA ALA A 13 -23.68 43.21 -14.25
C ALA A 13 -23.00 43.85 -13.03
N ALA A 14 -23.71 43.93 -11.89
CA ALA A 14 -23.13 44.43 -10.65
C ALA A 14 -22.08 43.47 -10.07
N LEU A 15 -22.27 42.15 -10.21
CA LEU A 15 -21.31 41.14 -9.76
C LEU A 15 -20.01 41.21 -10.57
N LEU A 16 -20.11 41.32 -11.89
CA LEU A 16 -18.94 41.45 -12.77
C LEU A 16 -18.17 42.75 -12.51
N LEU A 17 -18.88 43.88 -12.36
CA LEU A 17 -18.25 45.15 -12.01
C LEU A 17 -17.54 45.06 -10.64
N LYS A 18 -18.15 44.39 -9.67
CA LYS A 18 -17.53 44.22 -8.36
C LYS A 18 -16.33 43.27 -8.39
N LEU A 19 -16.39 42.22 -9.20
CA LEU A 19 -15.27 41.31 -9.43
C LEU A 19 -14.07 42.07 -10.00
N GLU A 20 -14.28 42.87 -11.06
CA GLU A 20 -13.23 43.69 -11.67
C GLU A 20 -12.60 44.67 -10.67
N GLN A 21 -13.42 45.31 -9.83
CA GLN A 21 -12.93 46.20 -8.77
C GLN A 21 -12.05 45.46 -7.74
N LEU A 22 -12.36 44.20 -7.42
CA LEU A 22 -11.63 43.42 -6.43
C LEU A 22 -10.36 42.78 -7.00
N THR A 23 -10.41 42.30 -8.24
CA THR A 23 -9.25 41.72 -8.92
C THR A 23 -8.28 42.79 -9.43
N GLY A 24 -8.69 44.05 -9.47
CA GLY A 24 -7.87 45.16 -9.95
C GLY A 24 -7.48 45.02 -11.42
N GLY A 25 -8.22 44.22 -12.20
CA GLY A 25 -7.91 43.90 -13.59
C GLY A 25 -6.71 42.96 -13.79
N ILE A 26 -6.19 42.33 -12.72
CA ILE A 26 -5.12 41.33 -12.82
C ILE A 26 -5.77 39.98 -13.13
N ASP A 27 -5.38 39.40 -14.26
CA ASP A 27 -5.73 38.03 -14.61
C ASP A 27 -4.59 37.09 -14.16
N PRO A 28 -4.81 36.25 -13.12
CA PRO A 28 -3.78 35.35 -12.61
C PRO A 28 -3.39 34.27 -13.63
N GLU A 29 -4.21 34.00 -14.64
CA GLU A 29 -3.93 32.96 -15.65
C GLU A 29 -3.20 33.50 -16.89
N LYS A 30 -2.88 34.80 -16.92
CA LYS A 30 -2.23 35.45 -18.06
C LYS A 30 -0.82 34.91 -18.33
N SER A 31 -0.04 34.65 -17.28
CA SER A 31 1.32 34.12 -17.37
C SER A 31 1.70 33.39 -16.08
N ASP A 32 2.69 32.49 -16.16
CA ASP A 32 3.15 31.76 -14.97
C ASP A 32 3.70 32.72 -13.90
N GLU A 33 4.35 33.83 -14.28
CA GLU A 33 4.85 34.84 -13.33
C GLU A 33 3.72 35.57 -12.61
N THR A 34 2.63 35.88 -13.32
CA THR A 34 1.46 36.52 -12.72
C THR A 34 0.71 35.54 -11.80
N TRP A 35 0.70 34.26 -12.17
CA TRP A 35 0.07 33.20 -11.39
C TRP A 35 0.75 33.01 -10.02
N VAL A 36 2.07 33.17 -9.91
CA VAL A 36 2.83 33.00 -8.66
C VAL A 36 2.35 33.92 -7.53
N GLU A 37 1.79 35.09 -7.84
CA GLU A 37 1.22 35.99 -6.83
C GLU A 37 -0.05 35.43 -6.18
N SER A 38 -0.74 34.51 -6.86
CA SER A 38 -1.98 33.88 -6.39
C SER A 38 -1.77 32.45 -5.89
N LEU A 39 -0.91 31.67 -6.57
CA LEU A 39 -0.73 30.22 -6.40
C LEU A 39 -2.06 29.43 -6.41
N VAL A 40 -3.10 29.97 -7.04
CA VAL A 40 -4.41 29.34 -7.13
C VAL A 40 -4.45 28.48 -8.38
N VAL A 41 -4.85 27.21 -8.24
CA VAL A 41 -5.15 26.32 -9.38
C VAL A 41 -6.61 25.94 -9.31
N THR A 42 -7.36 26.27 -10.35
CA THR A 42 -8.75 25.84 -10.50
C THR A 42 -8.79 24.50 -11.21
N ALA A 43 -9.54 23.54 -10.67
CA ALA A 43 -9.74 22.26 -11.33
C ALA A 43 -10.52 22.47 -12.65
N PRO A 44 -10.06 21.90 -13.77
CA PRO A 44 -10.70 22.11 -15.07
C PRO A 44 -12.07 21.43 -15.17
N GLU A 45 -12.23 20.31 -14.48
CA GLU A 45 -13.48 19.55 -14.43
C GLU A 45 -14.14 19.67 -13.07
N PRO A 46 -15.48 19.74 -13.01
CA PRO A 46 -16.20 19.68 -11.76
C PRO A 46 -15.99 18.33 -11.09
N LEU A 47 -16.08 18.32 -9.76
CA LEU A 47 -15.94 17.10 -8.98
C LEU A 47 -17.07 16.12 -9.32
N GLN A 48 -16.70 14.95 -9.84
CA GLN A 48 -17.65 13.88 -10.17
C GLN A 48 -17.85 12.99 -8.94
N LEU A 49 -19.06 12.99 -8.39
CA LEU A 49 -19.48 12.14 -7.28
C LEU A 49 -20.84 11.54 -7.59
N ASP A 50 -20.94 10.22 -7.53
CA ASP A 50 -22.20 9.49 -7.74
C ASP A 50 -23.15 9.68 -6.55
N ASP A 51 -22.61 9.56 -5.33
CA ASP A 51 -23.34 9.69 -4.07
C ASP A 51 -22.58 10.64 -3.14
N PRO A 52 -23.14 11.81 -2.80
CA PRO A 52 -22.49 12.76 -1.90
C PRO A 52 -22.41 12.26 -0.45
N ASP A 53 -23.21 11.26 -0.05
CA ASP A 53 -23.22 10.71 1.31
C ASP A 53 -22.19 9.57 1.50
N ASP A 54 -21.61 9.05 0.41
CA ASP A 54 -20.50 8.10 0.45
C ASP A 54 -19.18 8.83 0.77
N ASP A 55 -18.87 8.91 2.06
CA ASP A 55 -17.69 9.61 2.57
C ASP A 55 -16.38 9.09 1.97
N LEU A 56 -16.24 7.77 1.79
CA LEU A 56 -14.99 7.19 1.30
C LEU A 56 -14.71 7.61 -0.16
N LYS A 57 -15.74 7.58 -1.00
CA LYS A 57 -15.62 8.05 -2.39
C LYS A 57 -15.44 9.55 -2.47
N ARG A 58 -16.13 10.31 -1.62
CA ARG A 58 -16.01 11.76 -1.53
C ARG A 58 -14.59 12.20 -1.15
N GLU A 59 -14.02 11.60 -0.11
CA GLU A 59 -12.64 11.87 0.31
C GLU A 59 -11.63 11.50 -0.78
N LEU A 60 -11.83 10.37 -1.47
CA LEU A 60 -10.97 9.98 -2.59
C LEU A 60 -11.03 10.98 -3.75
N ALA A 61 -12.22 11.50 -4.06
CA ALA A 61 -12.39 12.50 -5.11
C ALA A 61 -11.71 13.83 -4.75
N PHE A 62 -11.86 14.30 -3.50
CA PHE A 62 -11.15 15.48 -3.01
C PHE A 62 -9.63 15.29 -3.06
N TYR A 63 -9.14 14.12 -2.66
CA TYR A 63 -7.73 13.78 -2.74
C TYR A 63 -7.20 13.85 -4.18
N ASN A 64 -7.92 13.26 -5.13
CA ASN A 64 -7.51 13.26 -6.54
C ASN A 64 -7.54 14.67 -7.14
N GLN A 65 -8.54 15.49 -6.79
CA GLN A 65 -8.61 16.88 -7.22
C GLN A 65 -7.42 17.69 -6.69
N ALA A 66 -7.11 17.55 -5.40
CA ALA A 66 -5.96 18.22 -4.78
C ALA A 66 -4.64 17.76 -5.40
N LEU A 67 -4.47 16.46 -5.64
CA LEU A 67 -3.27 15.91 -6.27
C LEU A 67 -3.08 16.43 -7.69
N SER A 68 -4.15 16.52 -8.48
CA SER A 68 -4.12 17.09 -9.82
C SER A 68 -3.69 18.57 -9.79
N ALA A 69 -4.28 19.36 -8.90
CA ALA A 69 -3.93 20.78 -8.75
C ALA A 69 -2.47 20.98 -8.33
N VAL A 70 -1.95 20.15 -7.41
CA VAL A 70 -0.54 20.19 -7.01
C VAL A 70 0.39 19.90 -8.19
N ARG A 71 0.07 18.92 -9.05
CA ARG A 71 0.89 18.61 -10.22
C ARG A 71 0.97 19.78 -11.20
N VAL A 72 -0.17 20.40 -11.49
CA VAL A 72 -0.21 21.61 -12.35
C VAL A 72 0.62 22.74 -11.74
N ALA A 73 0.51 22.96 -10.43
CA ALA A 73 1.32 23.96 -9.73
C ALA A 73 2.82 23.64 -9.79
N GLN A 74 3.21 22.38 -9.60
CA GLN A 74 4.61 21.95 -9.71
C GLN A 74 5.17 22.20 -11.11
N GLU A 75 4.42 21.85 -12.16
CA GLU A 75 4.83 22.11 -13.54
C GLU A 75 4.98 23.61 -13.85
N ARG A 76 4.12 24.46 -13.29
CA ARG A 76 4.26 25.93 -13.38
C ARG A 76 5.52 26.42 -12.66
N LEU A 77 5.77 25.95 -11.44
CA LEU A 77 6.94 26.34 -10.65
C LEU A 77 8.26 25.86 -11.26
N ASP A 78 8.28 24.64 -11.82
CA ASP A 78 9.45 24.07 -12.48
C ASP A 78 9.83 24.86 -13.75
N ARG A 79 8.84 25.34 -14.52
CA ARG A 79 9.07 26.24 -15.67
C ARG A 79 9.71 27.57 -15.28
N LEU A 80 9.39 28.08 -14.09
CA LEU A 80 9.98 29.30 -13.54
C LEU A 80 11.29 29.06 -12.78
N GLY A 81 11.69 27.80 -12.58
CA GLY A 81 12.87 27.43 -11.79
C GLY A 81 12.73 27.72 -10.29
N ILE A 82 11.50 27.75 -9.76
CA ILE A 82 11.23 28.03 -8.35
C ILE A 82 11.25 26.72 -7.55
N PRO A 83 12.12 26.57 -6.54
CA PRO A 83 12.16 25.37 -5.71
C PRO A 83 10.92 25.27 -4.82
N HIS A 84 10.23 24.14 -4.89
CA HIS A 84 8.97 23.90 -4.16
C HIS A 84 9.07 22.78 -3.11
N VAL A 85 10.17 22.03 -3.08
CA VAL A 85 10.40 20.96 -2.10
C VAL A 85 11.09 21.53 -0.87
N ARG A 86 10.56 21.25 0.32
CA ARG A 86 11.19 21.60 1.58
C ARG A 86 12.48 20.78 1.77
N PRO A 87 13.66 21.40 1.93
CA PRO A 87 14.88 20.68 2.27
C PRO A 87 14.81 20.05 3.66
N ASP A 88 15.41 18.87 3.83
CA ASP A 88 15.40 18.14 5.12
C ASP A 88 16.14 18.89 6.23
N ASP A 89 17.11 19.73 5.88
CA ASP A 89 17.92 20.54 6.81
C ASP A 89 17.32 21.93 7.09
N TYR A 90 16.12 22.22 6.58
CA TYR A 90 15.43 23.49 6.83
C TYR A 90 14.50 23.39 8.05
N PHE A 91 15.02 23.73 9.23
CA PHE A 91 14.29 23.74 10.50
C PHE A 91 13.59 25.08 10.74
N ALA A 92 12.32 25.16 10.32
CA ALA A 92 11.41 26.26 10.64
C ALA A 92 10.25 25.77 11.51
N GLU A 93 9.51 26.70 12.13
CA GLU A 93 8.31 26.36 12.89
C GLU A 93 7.26 25.69 11.98
N MET A 94 6.81 24.51 12.39
CA MET A 94 5.77 23.75 11.71
C MET A 94 4.42 23.98 12.39
N VAL A 95 3.31 23.87 11.65
CA VAL A 95 1.94 24.05 12.17
C VAL A 95 1.63 23.17 13.39
N LYS A 96 2.26 21.99 13.48
CA LYS A 96 2.13 21.05 14.61
C LYS A 96 3.48 20.83 15.26
N THR A 97 3.52 20.85 16.58
CA THR A 97 4.74 20.59 17.36
C THR A 97 5.20 19.13 17.26
N ASP A 98 6.51 18.90 17.38
CA ASP A 98 7.09 17.55 17.39
C ASP A 98 6.51 16.67 18.50
N LYS A 99 6.22 17.26 19.66
CA LYS A 99 5.55 16.57 20.77
C LYS A 99 4.18 16.03 20.35
N HIS A 100 3.41 16.81 19.58
CA HIS A 100 2.12 16.36 19.05
C HIS A 100 2.32 15.24 18.02
N MET A 101 3.25 15.40 17.08
CA MET A 101 3.51 14.40 16.04
C MET A 101 4.06 13.08 16.60
N ASN A 102 4.87 13.14 17.67
CA ASN A 102 5.31 11.95 18.40
C ASN A 102 4.12 11.20 19.00
N LYS A 103 3.11 11.89 19.52
CA LYS A 103 1.89 11.24 20.04
C LYS A 103 1.13 10.51 18.92
N VAL A 104 1.00 11.13 17.74
CA VAL A 104 0.36 10.52 16.56
C VAL A 104 1.14 9.27 16.12
N LYS A 105 2.47 9.37 16.01
CA LYS A 105 3.35 8.25 15.66
C LYS A 105 3.22 7.09 16.65
N MET A 106 3.22 7.37 17.96
CA MET A 106 3.06 6.34 18.99
C MET A 106 1.69 5.65 18.91
N ARG A 107 0.63 6.37 18.54
CA ARG A 107 -0.68 5.78 18.30
C ARG A 107 -0.66 4.83 17.09
N MET A 108 -0.09 5.26 15.96
CA MET A 108 0.03 4.42 14.75
C MET A 108 0.82 3.14 15.03
N LEU A 109 1.93 3.25 15.76
CA LEU A 109 2.74 2.08 16.14
C LEU A 109 1.95 1.11 17.03
N ARG A 110 1.18 1.62 17.99
CA ARG A 110 0.32 0.77 18.84
C ARG A 110 -0.73 0.03 18.03
N GLU A 111 -1.44 0.74 17.15
CA GLU A 111 -2.44 0.13 16.26
C GLU A 111 -1.82 -0.97 15.40
N GLN A 112 -0.63 -0.73 14.84
CA GLN A 112 0.10 -1.74 14.06
C GLN A 112 0.50 -2.96 14.91
N THR A 113 1.00 -2.74 16.13
CA THR A 113 1.36 -3.84 17.04
C THR A 113 0.14 -4.65 17.48
N ASP A 114 -1.00 -4.00 17.69
CA ASP A 114 -2.24 -4.66 18.12
C ASP A 114 -2.81 -5.54 16.99
N ILE A 115 -2.76 -5.05 15.75
CA ILE A 115 -3.14 -5.83 14.55
C ILE A 115 -2.22 -7.05 14.40
N ALA A 116 -0.91 -6.85 14.45
CA ALA A 116 0.06 -7.94 14.35
C ALA A 116 -0.12 -8.98 15.46
N ALA A 117 -0.36 -8.54 16.69
CA ALA A 117 -0.63 -9.43 17.81
C ALA A 117 -1.96 -10.19 17.65
N ALA A 118 -2.99 -9.59 17.05
CA ALA A 118 -4.24 -10.26 16.74
C ALA A 118 -4.05 -11.33 15.65
N GLU A 119 -3.29 -11.04 14.59
CA GLU A 119 -2.95 -11.98 13.53
C GLU A 119 -2.11 -13.15 14.05
N GLU A 120 -1.10 -12.87 14.86
CA GLU A 120 -0.27 -13.91 15.47
C GLU A 120 -1.08 -14.79 16.43
N ARG A 121 -2.01 -14.23 17.21
CA ARG A 121 -2.94 -15.02 18.03
C ARG A 121 -3.86 -15.91 17.19
N ARG A 122 -4.35 -15.44 16.05
CA ARG A 122 -5.15 -16.25 15.11
C ARG A 122 -4.32 -17.40 14.55
N LYS A 123 -3.08 -17.12 14.13
CA LYS A 123 -2.13 -18.12 13.62
C LYS A 123 -1.78 -19.17 14.67
N GLN A 124 -1.48 -18.76 15.90
CA GLN A 124 -1.22 -19.68 17.01
C GLN A 124 -2.44 -20.56 17.33
N SER A 125 -3.64 -19.99 17.27
CA SER A 125 -4.88 -20.74 17.50
C SER A 125 -5.12 -21.78 16.39
N ALA A 126 -4.87 -21.41 15.12
CA ALA A 126 -4.93 -22.34 14.00
C ALA A 126 -3.88 -23.46 14.14
N ASN A 127 -2.64 -23.12 14.48
CA ASN A 127 -1.58 -24.09 14.72
C ASN A 127 -1.91 -25.06 15.86
N LYS A 128 -2.53 -24.58 16.94
CA LYS A 128 -3.00 -25.43 18.04
C LYS A 128 -4.11 -26.38 17.59
N LYS A 129 -5.07 -25.88 16.79
CA LYS A 129 -6.22 -26.67 16.30
C LYS A 129 -5.79 -27.76 15.32
N PHE A 130 -4.96 -27.42 14.34
CA PHE A 130 -4.57 -28.32 13.25
C PHE A 130 -3.23 -29.04 13.48
N GLY A 131 -2.46 -28.65 14.50
CA GLY A 131 -1.10 -29.16 14.71
C GLY A 131 -1.02 -30.69 14.80
N LYS A 132 -1.96 -31.35 15.49
CA LYS A 132 -2.00 -32.81 15.57
C LYS A 132 -2.34 -33.47 14.23
N GLN A 133 -3.28 -32.90 13.48
CA GLN A 133 -3.67 -33.40 12.17
C GLN A 133 -2.51 -33.25 11.17
N VAL A 134 -1.86 -32.09 11.16
CA VAL A 134 -0.68 -31.81 10.34
C VAL A 134 0.47 -32.78 10.68
N GLN A 135 0.75 -33.02 11.97
CA GLN A 135 1.79 -33.98 12.37
C GLN A 135 1.50 -35.40 11.85
N HIS A 136 0.25 -35.85 11.95
CA HIS A 136 -0.16 -37.16 11.47
C HIS A 136 -0.08 -37.27 9.94
N GLU A 137 -0.59 -36.27 9.22
CA GLU A 137 -0.52 -36.20 7.75
C GLU A 137 0.92 -36.16 7.25
N VAL A 138 1.80 -35.37 7.88
CA VAL A 138 3.23 -35.32 7.56
C VAL A 138 3.89 -36.69 7.78
N LEU A 139 3.56 -37.38 8.88
CA LEU A 139 4.09 -38.72 9.13
C LEU A 139 3.62 -39.73 8.07
N GLN A 140 2.34 -39.69 7.71
CA GLN A 140 1.78 -40.55 6.66
C GLN A 140 2.40 -40.26 5.29
N ALA A 141 2.53 -39.00 4.92
CA ALA A 141 3.18 -38.57 3.68
C ALA A 141 4.63 -39.07 3.62
N ARG A 142 5.41 -38.91 4.69
CA ARG A 142 6.78 -39.43 4.78
C ARG A 142 6.86 -40.95 4.65
N GLN A 143 5.91 -41.68 5.25
CA GLN A 143 5.88 -43.14 5.11
C GLN A 143 5.53 -43.57 3.68
N GLN A 144 4.57 -42.89 3.03
CA GLN A 144 4.21 -43.14 1.64
C GLN A 144 5.38 -42.83 0.69
N GLU A 145 6.07 -41.70 0.91
CA GLU A 145 7.26 -41.32 0.15
C GLU A 145 8.38 -42.35 0.30
N LYS A 146 8.70 -42.78 1.54
CA LYS A 146 9.66 -43.87 1.77
C LYS A 146 9.29 -45.15 1.02
N ARG A 147 8.01 -45.53 1.01
CA ARG A 147 7.53 -46.70 0.26
C ARG A 147 7.71 -46.52 -1.24
N ARG A 148 7.35 -45.36 -1.79
CA ARG A 148 7.55 -45.04 -3.22
C ARG A 148 9.02 -45.11 -3.61
N ASN A 149 9.90 -44.47 -2.85
CA ASN A 149 11.34 -44.47 -3.11
C ASN A 149 11.93 -45.90 -3.01
N MET A 150 11.48 -46.73 -2.07
CA MET A 150 11.92 -48.13 -2.00
C MET A 150 11.46 -48.96 -3.21
N VAL A 151 10.26 -48.72 -3.72
CA VAL A 151 9.77 -49.39 -4.94
C VAL A 151 10.60 -48.95 -6.14
N GLU A 152 10.84 -47.66 -6.30
CA GLU A 152 11.63 -47.10 -7.40
C GLU A 152 13.09 -47.61 -7.37
N VAL A 153 13.72 -47.65 -6.19
CA VAL A 153 15.06 -48.25 -6.02
C VAL A 153 15.07 -49.74 -6.35
N LYS A 154 14.03 -50.50 -5.98
CA LYS A 154 13.92 -51.92 -6.35
C LYS A 154 13.76 -52.10 -7.86
N GLU A 155 12.97 -51.26 -8.52
CA GLU A 155 12.82 -51.28 -9.97
C GLU A 155 14.12 -50.90 -10.69
N LEU A 156 14.84 -49.89 -10.19
CA LEU A 156 16.17 -49.50 -10.68
C LEU A 156 17.20 -50.62 -10.48
N ARG A 157 17.21 -51.28 -9.31
CA ARG A 157 18.07 -52.46 -9.05
C ARG A 157 17.73 -53.63 -9.99
N LYS A 158 16.44 -53.86 -10.26
CA LYS A 158 15.99 -54.90 -11.20
C LYS A 158 16.39 -54.57 -12.64
N LYS A 159 16.27 -53.30 -13.07
CA LYS A 159 16.76 -52.82 -14.37
C LYS A 159 18.28 -52.91 -14.49
N ARG A 160 19.04 -52.57 -13.43
CA ARG A 160 20.50 -52.75 -13.36
C ARG A 160 20.92 -54.22 -13.46
N LYS A 161 20.24 -55.13 -12.75
CA LYS A 161 20.50 -56.58 -12.87
C LYS A 161 20.17 -57.17 -14.25
N GLY A 162 19.30 -56.53 -15.02
CA GLY A 162 19.00 -56.91 -16.40
C GLY A 162 19.98 -56.34 -17.44
N ALA A 163 20.85 -55.41 -17.05
CA ALA A 163 21.80 -54.73 -17.92
C ALA A 163 23.23 -54.96 -17.41
N GLY A 164 23.79 -56.14 -17.69
CA GLY A 164 25.23 -56.41 -17.61
C GLY A 164 25.85 -56.40 -16.20
N ASP A 165 26.37 -57.56 -15.80
CA ASP A 165 27.29 -57.74 -14.69
C ASP A 165 28.58 -56.95 -14.91
N ASP A 166 28.83 -55.92 -14.08
CA ASP A 166 30.15 -55.30 -13.90
C ASP A 166 30.36 -54.97 -12.40
N GLY A 167 30.61 -56.02 -11.61
CA GLY A 167 31.67 -56.07 -10.59
C GLY A 167 31.88 -54.92 -9.58
N PHE A 168 30.87 -54.42 -8.87
CA PHE A 168 31.11 -53.68 -7.63
C PHE A 168 30.10 -54.06 -6.53
N ASP A 169 30.48 -55.05 -5.73
CA ASP A 169 29.77 -55.43 -4.50
C ASP A 169 30.27 -54.53 -3.35
N ILE A 170 29.51 -53.50 -3.02
CA ILE A 170 29.70 -52.74 -1.78
C ILE A 170 28.80 -53.39 -0.74
N GLU A 171 29.40 -54.17 0.15
CA GLU A 171 28.80 -54.53 1.43
C GLU A 171 28.47 -53.23 2.17
N VAL A 172 27.17 -52.95 2.30
CA VAL A 172 26.70 -51.94 3.24
C VAL A 172 26.72 -52.61 4.60
N ASP A 173 27.82 -52.39 5.33
CA ASP A 173 27.96 -52.80 6.72
C ASP A 173 26.79 -52.22 7.53
N ASP A 174 25.98 -53.09 8.12
CA ASP A 174 24.79 -52.77 8.90
C ASP A 174 25.19 -52.36 10.34
N THR A 175 26.33 -51.67 10.49
CA THR A 175 26.78 -51.15 11.78
C THR A 175 25.84 -49.99 12.18
N PRO A 176 25.13 -50.09 13.32
CA PRO A 176 24.28 -48.99 13.77
C PRO A 176 25.16 -47.78 14.06
N ALA A 177 24.88 -46.66 13.38
CA ALA A 177 25.61 -45.42 13.56
C ALA A 177 25.66 -45.02 15.05
N PRO A 178 26.82 -44.59 15.57
CA PRO A 178 26.94 -44.22 16.98
C PRO A 178 25.98 -43.08 17.28
N ARG A 179 25.14 -43.25 18.31
CA ARG A 179 24.26 -42.19 18.81
C ARG A 179 25.14 -41.03 19.27
N LEU A 180 25.17 -39.94 18.50
CA LEU A 180 25.74 -38.68 18.98
C LEU A 180 24.94 -38.26 20.21
N LYS A 181 25.60 -38.30 21.37
CA LYS A 181 25.10 -37.68 22.59
C LYS A 181 25.09 -36.18 22.34
N THR A 182 23.90 -35.61 22.17
CA THR A 182 23.71 -34.17 22.32
C THR A 182 23.85 -33.88 23.82
N SER A 183 24.93 -33.20 24.20
CA SER A 183 25.10 -32.68 25.56
C SER A 183 23.96 -31.70 25.91
N PRO A 184 23.66 -31.51 27.21
CA PRO A 184 22.55 -30.67 27.68
C PRO A 184 22.64 -29.22 27.21
#